data_AF-A0A914KH45-F1
#
_entry.id   AF-A0A914KH45-F1
#
_cell.length_a   1.000
_cell.length_b   1.000
_cell.length_c   1.000
_cell.angle_alpha   90.00
_cell.angle_beta   90.00
_cell.angle_gamma   90.00
#
_symmetry.space_group_name_H-M   'P 1'
#
loop_
_entity.id
_entity.type
_entity.pdbx_description
1 polymer ?
#
loop_
_entity_poly.entity_id
_entity_poly.type
_entity_poly.pdbx_seq_one_letter_code
_entity_poly.pdbx_strand_id
1 'polypeptide(L)' 'MTAEDIDLPIMWRPLSLNELEQENSRKLIICCADYIVPGHGKIFKINKIMKERFNCNENERKKRKKLENC' A
#
# COMPACT_ATOMS: atom_id res chain seq x y z
N MET A 1 -0.41 -5.86 6.53
CA MET A 1 -0.98 -5.67 5.19
C MET A 1 -0.76 -6.93 4.38
N THR A 2 -1.68 -7.88 4.46
CA THR A 2 -1.75 -9.02 3.53
C THR A 2 -2.45 -8.60 2.23
N ALA A 3 -2.55 -9.51 1.27
CA ALA A 3 -3.27 -9.25 0.02
C ALA A 3 -4.77 -9.05 0.28
N GLU A 4 -5.35 -9.75 1.23
CA GLU A 4 -6.78 -9.69 1.58
C GLU A 4 -7.14 -8.34 2.22
N ASP A 5 -6.21 -7.72 2.96
CA ASP A 5 -6.42 -6.40 3.56
C ASP A 5 -6.69 -5.30 2.51
N ILE A 6 -6.41 -5.56 1.23
CA ILE A 6 -6.61 -4.61 0.13
C ILE A 6 -8.07 -4.59 -0.32
N ASP A 7 -8.71 -5.75 -0.32
CA ASP A 7 -10.11 -5.91 -0.71
C ASP A 7 -11.07 -5.63 0.44
N LEU A 8 -10.62 -5.89 1.68
CA LEU A 8 -11.49 -5.91 2.86
C LEU A 8 -10.98 -4.95 3.94
N PRO A 9 -11.42 -3.67 3.95
CA PRO A 9 -11.02 -2.72 4.98
C PRO A 9 -11.33 -3.17 6.41
N ILE A 10 -12.37 -4.00 6.59
CA ILE A 10 -12.75 -4.57 7.88
C ILE A 10 -11.66 -5.46 8.51
N MET A 11 -10.71 -5.97 7.72
CA MET A 11 -9.63 -6.82 8.23
C MET A 11 -8.57 -6.02 8.99
N TRP A 12 -8.32 -4.76 8.61
CA TRP A 12 -7.23 -3.96 9.19
C TRP A 12 -7.69 -2.75 9.99
N ARG A 13 -8.85 -2.15 9.67
CA ARG A 13 -9.35 -0.95 10.38
C ARG A 13 -9.55 -1.16 11.88
N PRO A 14 -10.22 -2.24 12.35
CA PRO A 14 -10.44 -2.45 13.78
C PRO A 14 -9.15 -2.68 14.59
N LEU A 15 -8.07 -3.05 13.90
CA LEU A 15 -6.75 -3.32 14.49
C LEU A 15 -5.83 -2.09 14.42
N SER A 16 -6.33 -0.98 13.86
CA SER A 16 -5.57 0.24 13.68
C SER A 16 -5.56 1.06 14.96
N LEU A 17 -4.38 1.55 15.36
CA LEU A 17 -4.28 2.59 16.39
C LEU A 17 -4.74 3.96 15.86
N ASN A 18 -4.61 4.18 14.54
CA ASN A 18 -4.97 5.41 13.85
C ASN A 18 -5.30 5.09 12.38
N GLU A 19 -6.59 4.99 12.08
CA GLU A 19 -7.07 4.54 10.76
C GLU A 19 -6.60 5.46 9.63
N LEU A 20 -6.60 6.79 9.85
CA LEU A 20 -6.24 7.77 8.83
C LEU A 20 -4.76 7.70 8.47
N GLU A 21 -3.88 7.61 9.48
CA GLU A 21 -2.45 7.48 9.27
C GLU A 21 -2.10 6.15 8.59
N GLN A 22 -2.75 5.06 9.02
CA GLN A 22 -2.54 3.76 8.43
C GLN A 22 -3.06 3.69 6.99
N GLU A 23 -4.19 4.31 6.66
CA GLU A 23 -4.71 4.39 5.28
C GLU A 23 -3.74 5.13 4.36
N ASN A 24 -3.23 6.29 4.79
CA ASN A 24 -2.25 7.06 4.04
C ASN A 24 -0.94 6.29 3.83
N SER A 25 -0.44 5.62 4.87
CA SER A 25 0.77 4.80 4.80
C SER A 25 0.59 3.61 3.86
N ARG A 26 -0.56 2.93 3.92
CA ARG A 26 -0.90 1.81 3.03
C ARG A 26 -0.97 2.26 1.57
N LYS A 27 -1.60 3.40 1.30
CA LYS A 27 -1.63 4.00 -0.05
C LYS A 27 -0.22 4.26 -0.56
N LEU A 28 0.64 4.88 0.26
CA LEU A 28 2.02 5.17 -0.11
C LEU A 28 2.80 3.89 -0.46
N ILE A 29 2.73 2.88 0.39
CA ILE A 29 3.39 1.58 0.15
C ILE A 29 2.90 0.96 -1.17
N ILE A 30 1.58 0.95 -1.40
CA ILE A 30 1.00 0.33 -2.60
C ILE A 30 1.43 1.04 -3.88
N CYS A 31 1.53 2.36 -3.86
CA CYS A 31 1.90 3.14 -5.04
C CYS A 31 3.39 3.03 -5.40
N CYS A 32 4.26 2.82 -4.42
CA CYS A 32 5.70 2.78 -4.63
C CYS A 32 6.24 1.38 -4.89
N ALA A 33 5.79 0.37 -4.14
CA ALA A 33 6.36 -0.96 -4.16
C ALA A 33 5.88 -1.81 -5.35
N ASP A 34 6.65 -2.86 -5.65
CA ASP A 34 6.25 -3.92 -6.59
C ASP A 34 5.92 -5.23 -5.86
N TYR A 35 6.45 -5.43 -4.66
CA TYR A 35 6.15 -6.55 -3.75
C TYR A 35 6.02 -6.05 -2.32
N ILE A 36 5.19 -6.71 -1.52
CA ILE A 36 5.02 -6.43 -0.08
C ILE A 36 5.41 -7.67 0.72
N VAL A 37 6.28 -7.47 1.70
CA VAL A 37 6.60 -8.45 2.73
C VAL A 37 5.82 -8.08 3.99
N PRO A 38 4.73 -8.79 4.32
CA PRO A 38 3.94 -8.47 5.50
C PRO A 38 4.61 -9.00 6.77
N GLY A 39 4.25 -8.43 7.93
CA GLY A 39 4.66 -8.97 9.23
C GLY A 39 4.12 -10.38 9.52
N HIS A 40 2.98 -10.73 8.91
CA HIS A 40 2.38 -12.06 8.95
C HIS A 40 1.82 -12.44 7.58
N GLY A 41 1.93 -13.71 7.19
CA GLY A 41 1.46 -14.22 5.90
C GLY A 41 2.53 -14.30 4.82
N LYS A 42 2.11 -14.52 3.56
CA LYS A 42 3.02 -14.68 2.41
C LYS A 42 3.32 -13.34 1.74
N ILE A 43 4.53 -13.23 1.19
CA ILE A 43 4.89 -12.13 0.28
C ILE A 43 3.94 -12.14 -0.92
N PHE A 44 3.52 -10.96 -1.37
CA PHE A 44 2.67 -10.84 -2.56
C PHE A 44 3.10 -9.69 -3.45
N LYS A 45 2.79 -9.82 -4.75
CA LYS A 45 3.10 -8.82 -5.77
C LYS A 45 1.99 -7.79 -5.87
N ILE A 46 2.37 -6.53 -6.02
CA ILE A 46 1.43 -5.45 -6.33
C ILE A 46 1.14 -5.47 -7.84
N ASN A 47 -0.13 -5.62 -8.20
CA ASN A 47 -0.58 -5.56 -9.58
C ASN A 47 -1.16 -4.17 -9.93
N LYS A 48 -1.46 -3.97 -11.21
CA LYS A 48 -1.97 -2.69 -11.73
C LYS A 48 -3.33 -2.32 -11.11
N ILE A 49 -4.22 -3.30 -10.93
CA ILE A 49 -5.57 -3.10 -10.37
C ILE A 49 -5.47 -2.55 -8.94
N MET A 50 -4.53 -3.04 -8.14
CA MET A 50 -4.28 -2.53 -6.79
C MET A 50 -3.82 -1.07 -6.83
N LYS A 51 -2.92 -0.71 -7.76
CA LYS A 51 -2.45 0.69 -7.92
C LYS A 51 -3.58 1.62 -8.37
N GLU A 52 -4.46 1.13 -9.26
CA GLU A 52 -5.63 1.87 -9.73
C GLU A 52 -6.62 2.13 -8.58
N ARG A 53 -6.94 1.12 -7.76
CA ARG A 53 -7.84 1.26 -6.61
C ARG A 53 -7.35 2.27 -5.57
N PHE A 54 -6.05 2.38 -5.39
CA PHE A 54 -5.45 3.33 -4.45
C PHE A 54 -5.23 4.73 -5.07
N ASN A 55 -5.74 4.97 -6.29
CA ASN A 55 -5.56 6.21 -7.04
C ASN A 55 -4.09 6.66 -7.04
N CYS A 56 -3.19 5.74 -7.39
CA CYS A 56 -1.76 6.01 -7.44
C CYS A 56 -1.43 6.98 -8.59
N ASN A 57 -1.11 8.22 -8.24
CA ASN A 57 -0.74 9.24 -9.21
C ASN A 57 0.72 9.02 -9.68
N GLU A 58 0.93 8.86 -10.99
CA GLU A 58 2.29 8.69 -11.54
C GLU A 58 3.24 9.86 -11.20
N ASN A 59 2.67 11.05 -11.02
CA ASN A 59 3.42 12.26 -10.65
C ASN A 59 4.00 12.19 -9.23
N GLU A 60 3.32 11.52 -8.30
CA GLU A 60 3.83 11.30 -6.94
C GLU A 60 4.92 10.22 -6.92
N ARG A 61 4.76 9.18 -7.76
CA ARG A 61 5.77 8.13 -7.96
C ARG A 61 7.09 8.70 -8.49
N LYS A 62 7.02 9.65 -9.45
CA LYS A 62 8.20 10.33 -10.03
C LYS A 62 8.85 11.34 -9.08
N LYS A 63 8.05 12.09 -8.31
CA LYS A 63 8.58 13.03 -7.30
C LYS A 63 9.40 12.30 -6.22
N ARG A 64 8.97 11.12 -5.79
CA ARG A 64 9.61 10.39 -4.68
C ARG A 64 10.70 9.39 -5.08
N LYS A 65 10.68 8.83 -6.31
CA LYS A 65 11.87 8.16 -6.88
C LYS A 65 13.11 9.06 -6.94
N LYS A 66 12.90 10.39 -6.94
CA LYS A 66 13.97 11.39 -6.89
C LYS A 66 14.43 11.73 -5.47
N LEU A 67 13.64 11.40 -4.45
CA LEU A 67 13.92 11.72 -3.04
C LEU A 67 14.47 10.51 -2.26
N GLU A 68 14.05 9.30 -2.64
CA GLU A 68 14.48 8.06 -2.03
C GLU A 68 14.77 7.08 -3.15
N ASN A 69 16.04 6.69 -3.31
CA ASN A 69 16.41 5.54 -4.12
C ASN A 69 15.71 4.29 -3.56
N CYS A 70 14.54 3.96 -4.10
CA CYS A 70 13.95 2.62 -4.04
C CYS A 70 14.45 1.77 -5.20
#